data_AF-A0A1F3V7M6-F1
#
_entry.id   AF-A0A1F3V7M6-F1
#
_cell.length_a   1.000
_cell.length_b   1.000
_cell.length_c   1.000
_cell.angle_alpha   90.00
_cell.angle_beta   90.00
_cell.angle_gamma   90.00
#
_symmetry.space_group_name_H-M   'P 1'
#
loop_
_entity.id
_entity.type
_entity.pdbx_description
1 polymer ?
#
loop_
_entity_poly.entity_id
_entity_poly.type
_entity_poly.pdbx_seq_one_letter_code
_entity_poly.pdbx_strand_id
1 'polypeptide(L)'
;MCWPIIASAEEASTTATTATASSATDKTVLAVGSAKERLEEAQRLFAKKAYVEAIELATEIADSLSADGKVVAEKYYLLGLAYSRTNQYDKAADAFLQALKLKYQTEEIAYEYGQVLYAINKLNDAIEEFKKSAERNFKVDSSLYYVAHIYQLLNDYKNAGSYYLKLIKNGGNANLIAVSHLQVGELYLQLGEQERISKKGKRVRYKKEFVQKIVQTKVLPALEEGLKIADDPQVKIDITKRYKEIKKFYDLANNILASGRELPESRWELSLGQLIKYDTNVTAASEDSNATATKYSSIIYDTSFAGKYRFLFAKRLLVYPALALTYTNHDNRKSSVIVNDGYTISPGIQTKLEHSLFSKLSYLYLNLDYMYEARDINAQEKYEEDSQNLKISLEEEINYFKQGSTIIKSNYKFINKHDDGYDGHALGLGLTQIQKMSGVNLMVYALAYDAYSYDNDYYDYAYYVLRVNYMLNGLPWGFSMKIGGAVSALDTLKQSSVRGLEFNINPYFSISHTIWKKISATLSYDYISNISKDEESYTYSKHVVGLQLQASF
;
A
#
# COMPACT_ATOMS: atom_id res chain seq x y z
N MET A 1 9.00 24.27 -0.79
CA MET A 1 8.00 24.28 -1.88
C MET A 1 6.76 24.96 -1.32
N CYS A 2 6.49 26.20 -1.72
CA CYS A 2 5.27 26.91 -1.32
C CYS A 2 4.07 26.22 -1.97
N TRP A 3 3.08 25.85 -1.18
CA TRP A 3 1.85 25.22 -1.67
C TRP A 3 0.87 26.30 -2.14
N PRO A 4 0.41 26.27 -3.41
CA PRO A 4 -0.54 27.24 -3.95
C PRO A 4 -2.01 26.88 -3.67
N ILE A 5 -2.30 25.99 -2.70
CA ILE A 5 -3.63 25.37 -2.54
C ILE A 5 -4.73 26.40 -2.21
N ILE A 6 -4.40 27.53 -1.59
CA ILE A 6 -5.43 28.50 -1.18
C ILE A 6 -5.89 29.40 -2.32
N ALA A 7 -5.06 29.63 -3.35
CA ALA A 7 -5.48 30.41 -4.52
C ALA A 7 -6.41 29.60 -5.45
N SER A 8 -6.27 28.28 -5.48
CA SER A 8 -6.98 27.42 -6.44
C SER A 8 -8.40 27.04 -6.03
N ALA A 9 -8.74 27.06 -4.73
CA ALA A 9 -10.05 26.58 -4.26
C ALA A 9 -11.18 27.60 -4.46
N GLU A 10 -10.88 28.91 -4.54
CA GLU A 10 -11.88 29.95 -4.85
C GLU A 10 -12.10 30.15 -6.36
N GLU A 11 -11.24 29.61 -7.24
CA GLU A 11 -11.28 29.85 -8.70
C GLU A 11 -11.87 28.70 -9.54
N ALA A 12 -12.19 27.54 -8.94
CA ALA A 12 -12.69 26.36 -9.65
C ALA A 12 -14.20 26.44 -9.97
N SER A 13 -14.62 27.48 -10.66
CA SER A 13 -15.93 27.58 -11.30
C SER A 13 -15.91 28.74 -12.30
N THR A 14 -15.35 28.53 -13.49
CA THR A 14 -15.94 28.93 -14.78
C THR A 14 -14.94 28.68 -15.90
N THR A 15 -15.29 27.76 -16.79
CA THR A 15 -14.63 27.49 -18.07
C THR A 15 -14.55 28.74 -18.95
N ALA A 16 -13.35 29.08 -19.40
CA ALA A 16 -13.13 30.13 -20.39
C ALA A 16 -13.51 29.62 -21.79
N THR A 17 -14.52 30.23 -22.39
CA THR A 17 -14.80 30.09 -23.83
C THR A 17 -14.24 31.33 -24.53
N THR A 18 -13.22 31.13 -25.36
CA THR A 18 -12.65 32.14 -26.24
C THR A 18 -13.67 32.57 -27.29
N ALA A 19 -14.03 33.86 -27.32
CA ALA A 19 -14.70 34.48 -28.45
C ALA A 19 -13.80 35.58 -29.02
N THR A 20 -13.49 35.43 -30.30
CA THR A 20 -12.68 36.30 -31.15
C THR A 20 -13.30 37.70 -31.30
N ALA A 21 -12.46 38.72 -31.16
CA ALA A 21 -12.79 40.12 -31.44
C ALA A 21 -12.96 40.38 -32.95
N SER A 22 -13.98 41.17 -33.29
CA SER A 22 -14.07 41.87 -34.57
C SER A 22 -14.82 43.19 -34.41
N SER A 23 -14.29 44.18 -35.15
CA SER A 23 -14.85 45.46 -35.59
C SER A 23 -15.02 46.60 -34.59
N ALA A 24 -14.26 47.64 -34.91
CA ALA A 24 -14.36 49.02 -34.50
C ALA A 24 -15.71 49.69 -34.85
N THR A 25 -15.91 50.85 -34.21
CA THR A 25 -16.97 51.90 -34.23
C THR A 25 -17.63 51.93 -32.86
N ASP A 26 -17.70 53.01 -32.10
CA ASP A 26 -17.96 54.39 -32.51
C ASP A 26 -17.58 55.32 -31.33
N LYS A 27 -16.86 56.41 -31.60
CA LYS A 27 -16.61 57.47 -30.62
C LYS A 27 -17.77 58.46 -30.72
N THR A 28 -18.83 58.23 -29.96
CA THR A 28 -19.92 59.21 -29.80
C THR A 28 -20.26 59.38 -28.33
N VAL A 29 -19.93 60.57 -27.84
CA VAL A 29 -20.30 61.15 -26.55
C VAL A 29 -21.81 61.04 -26.34
N LEU A 30 -22.27 60.51 -25.19
CA LEU A 30 -23.55 60.85 -24.56
C LEU A 30 -23.56 60.43 -23.07
N ALA A 31 -24.08 61.36 -22.25
CA ALA A 31 -24.42 61.31 -20.82
C ALA A 31 -23.29 61.51 -19.78
N VAL A 32 -23.14 62.77 -19.35
CA VAL A 32 -22.56 63.14 -18.06
C VAL A 32 -23.48 62.60 -16.96
N GLY A 33 -23.27 61.34 -16.58
CA GLY A 33 -23.77 60.82 -15.31
C GLY A 33 -22.99 61.41 -14.14
N SER A 34 -23.65 61.60 -13.00
CA SER A 34 -23.03 62.01 -11.75
C SER A 34 -21.87 61.07 -11.36
N ALA A 35 -20.92 61.54 -10.54
CA ALA A 35 -19.80 60.71 -10.06
C ALA A 35 -20.26 59.36 -9.46
N LYS A 36 -21.46 59.35 -8.86
CA LYS A 36 -22.11 58.17 -8.32
C LYS A 36 -22.53 57.16 -9.40
N GLU A 37 -23.18 57.61 -10.48
CA GLU A 37 -23.63 56.72 -11.56
C GLU A 37 -22.45 56.06 -12.28
N ARG A 38 -21.35 56.79 -12.46
CA ARG A 38 -20.11 56.23 -13.02
C ARG A 38 -19.49 55.18 -12.10
N LEU A 39 -19.51 55.41 -10.79
CA LEU A 39 -19.03 54.45 -9.81
C LEU A 39 -19.90 53.18 -9.81
N GLU A 40 -21.22 53.32 -9.87
CA GLU A 40 -22.15 52.18 -9.97
C GLU A 40 -21.92 51.36 -11.24
N GLU A 41 -21.62 52.00 -12.38
CA GLU A 41 -21.28 51.28 -13.61
C GLU A 41 -19.91 50.60 -13.51
N ALA A 42 -18.90 51.25 -12.91
CA ALA A 42 -17.60 50.63 -12.66
C ALA A 42 -17.73 49.38 -11.75
N GLN A 43 -18.62 49.42 -10.74
CA GLN A 43 -18.95 48.26 -9.91
C GLN A 43 -19.61 47.14 -10.71
N ARG A 44 -20.52 47.47 -11.64
CA ARG A 44 -21.13 46.48 -12.55
C ARG A 44 -20.10 45.84 -13.46
N LEU A 45 -19.17 46.61 -14.01
CA LEU A 45 -18.06 46.09 -14.81
C LEU A 45 -17.16 45.17 -14.00
N PHE A 46 -16.82 45.56 -12.76
CA PHE A 46 -16.07 44.71 -11.84
C PHE A 46 -16.80 43.39 -11.54
N ALA A 47 -18.12 43.45 -11.28
CA ALA A 47 -18.95 42.27 -11.05
C ALA A 47 -19.02 41.34 -12.28
N LYS A 48 -18.93 41.90 -13.49
CA LYS A 48 -18.80 41.15 -14.76
C LYS A 48 -17.37 40.64 -15.04
N LYS A 49 -16.43 40.83 -14.10
CA LYS A 49 -14.99 40.52 -14.25
C LYS A 49 -14.27 41.34 -15.33
N ALA A 50 -14.87 42.43 -15.82
CA ALA A 50 -14.25 43.38 -16.74
C ALA A 50 -13.36 44.37 -15.97
N TYR A 51 -12.29 43.86 -15.35
CA TYR A 51 -11.49 44.62 -14.38
C TYR A 51 -10.77 45.82 -14.97
N VAL A 52 -10.27 45.71 -16.21
CA VAL A 52 -9.55 46.82 -16.88
C VAL A 52 -10.51 47.97 -17.18
N GLU A 53 -11.69 47.67 -17.75
CA GLU A 53 -12.73 48.66 -18.03
C GLU A 53 -13.24 49.32 -16.73
N ALA A 54 -13.39 48.53 -15.66
CA ALA A 54 -13.73 49.06 -14.34
C ALA A 54 -12.65 50.02 -13.79
N ILE A 55 -11.36 49.70 -13.99
CA ILE A 55 -10.24 50.57 -13.60
C ILE A 55 -10.27 51.87 -14.39
N GLU A 56 -10.41 51.80 -15.71
CA GLU A 56 -10.45 52.98 -16.59
C GLU A 56 -11.59 53.92 -16.15
N LEU A 57 -12.80 53.39 -16.05
CA LEU A 57 -13.98 54.16 -15.67
C LEU A 57 -13.89 54.74 -14.25
N ALA A 58 -13.39 53.96 -13.29
CA ALA A 58 -13.20 54.45 -11.91
C ALA A 58 -12.09 55.51 -11.81
N THR A 59 -11.08 55.47 -12.67
CA THR A 59 -9.99 56.47 -12.70
C THR A 59 -10.45 57.80 -13.28
N GLU A 60 -11.40 57.79 -14.22
CA GLU A 60 -12.00 59.01 -14.82
C GLU A 60 -12.84 59.84 -13.84
N ILE A 61 -13.27 59.26 -12.72
CA ILE A 61 -14.02 59.98 -11.69
C ILE A 61 -13.05 60.95 -11.00
N ALA A 62 -13.09 62.23 -11.36
CA ALA A 62 -12.21 63.24 -10.77
C ALA A 62 -12.48 63.41 -9.27
N ASP A 63 -11.42 63.46 -8.47
CA ASP A 63 -11.52 63.64 -7.01
C ASP A 63 -12.21 64.98 -6.62
N SER A 64 -12.22 65.95 -7.54
CA SER A 64 -12.87 67.27 -7.40
C SER A 64 -14.37 67.30 -7.73
N LEU A 65 -14.95 66.21 -8.28
CA LEU A 65 -16.35 66.15 -8.75
C LEU A 65 -17.35 65.62 -7.71
N SER A 66 -16.92 65.34 -6.48
CA SER A 66 -17.78 64.81 -5.42
C SER A 66 -17.74 65.69 -4.17
N ALA A 67 -18.85 66.34 -3.84
CA ALA A 67 -19.06 66.97 -2.53
C ALA A 67 -19.25 65.93 -1.39
N ASP A 68 -19.35 64.64 -1.75
CA ASP A 68 -19.51 63.52 -0.83
C ASP A 68 -18.22 62.70 -0.75
N GLY A 69 -17.51 62.78 0.39
CA GLY A 69 -16.28 62.02 0.63
C GLY A 69 -16.47 60.50 0.56
N LYS A 70 -17.69 60.01 0.71
CA LYS A 70 -18.02 58.57 0.65
C LYS A 70 -17.82 57.98 -0.75
N VAL A 71 -18.26 58.69 -1.79
CA VAL A 71 -18.14 58.24 -3.20
C VAL A 71 -16.66 58.13 -3.61
N VAL A 72 -15.84 59.09 -3.19
CA VAL A 72 -14.39 59.07 -3.45
C VAL A 72 -13.73 57.91 -2.71
N ALA A 73 -14.11 57.66 -1.46
CA ALA A 73 -13.59 56.56 -0.66
C ALA A 73 -13.94 55.18 -1.28
N GLU A 74 -15.18 55.04 -1.76
CA GLU A 74 -15.68 53.81 -2.42
C GLU A 74 -15.03 53.58 -3.80
N LYS A 75 -14.78 54.64 -4.58
CA LYS A 75 -13.96 54.59 -5.80
C LYS A 75 -12.58 54.00 -5.50
N TYR A 76 -11.87 54.53 -4.51
CA TYR A 76 -10.54 54.06 -4.17
C TYR A 76 -10.53 52.60 -3.69
N TYR A 77 -11.57 52.18 -2.96
CA TYR A 77 -11.75 50.77 -2.59
C TYR A 77 -11.94 49.87 -3.83
N LEU A 78 -12.81 50.27 -4.77
CA LEU A 78 -13.04 49.55 -6.01
C LEU A 78 -11.77 49.45 -6.88
N LEU A 79 -11.01 50.55 -7.00
CA LEU A 79 -9.71 50.55 -7.66
C LEU A 79 -8.73 49.60 -6.98
N GLY A 80 -8.68 49.56 -5.65
CA GLY A 80 -7.88 48.60 -4.89
C GLY A 80 -8.19 47.14 -5.24
N LEU A 81 -9.48 46.79 -5.25
CA LEU A 81 -9.94 45.46 -5.65
C LEU A 81 -9.57 45.15 -7.11
N ALA A 82 -9.85 46.06 -8.04
CA ALA A 82 -9.62 45.84 -9.46
C ALA A 82 -8.13 45.75 -9.82
N TYR A 83 -7.28 46.59 -9.21
CA TYR A 83 -5.83 46.47 -9.33
C TYR A 83 -5.31 45.16 -8.73
N SER A 84 -5.87 44.70 -7.60
CA SER A 84 -5.54 43.40 -7.01
C SER A 84 -5.86 42.24 -7.96
N ARG A 85 -7.06 42.22 -8.55
CA ARG A 85 -7.48 41.18 -9.51
C ARG A 85 -6.73 41.23 -10.85
N THR A 86 -6.05 42.33 -11.16
CA THR A 86 -5.17 42.47 -12.34
C THR A 86 -3.68 42.35 -11.99
N ASN A 87 -3.35 41.87 -10.78
CA ASN A 87 -1.98 41.68 -10.26
C ASN A 87 -1.12 42.96 -10.20
N GLN A 88 -1.75 44.14 -10.21
CA GLN A 88 -1.09 45.44 -10.03
C GLN A 88 -1.02 45.81 -8.55
N TYR A 89 -0.31 44.99 -7.76
CA TYR A 89 -0.40 45.05 -6.29
C TYR A 89 0.10 46.37 -5.67
N ASP A 90 1.10 47.03 -6.24
CA ASP A 90 1.57 48.33 -5.72
C ASP A 90 0.47 49.41 -5.85
N LYS A 91 -0.20 49.48 -7.01
CA LYS A 91 -1.31 50.41 -7.22
C LYS A 91 -2.52 50.05 -6.36
N ALA A 92 -2.77 48.75 -6.17
CA ALA A 92 -3.82 48.28 -5.28
C ALA A 92 -3.58 48.73 -3.83
N ALA A 93 -2.33 48.63 -3.36
CA ALA A 93 -1.95 49.06 -2.02
C ALA A 93 -2.18 50.57 -1.82
N ASP A 94 -1.78 51.39 -2.80
CA ASP A 94 -2.01 52.83 -2.76
C ASP A 94 -3.51 53.17 -2.76
N ALA A 95 -4.30 52.52 -3.60
CA ALA A 95 -5.74 52.74 -3.68
C ALA A 95 -6.46 52.34 -2.37
N PHE A 96 -6.12 51.19 -1.77
CA PHE A 96 -6.66 50.80 -0.47
C PHE A 96 -6.24 51.78 0.64
N LEU A 97 -5.00 52.26 0.64
CA LEU A 97 -4.53 53.25 1.59
C LEU A 97 -5.31 54.57 1.48
N GLN A 98 -5.63 55.03 0.26
CA GLN A 98 -6.47 56.22 0.06
C GLN A 98 -7.89 55.99 0.57
N ALA A 99 -8.50 54.84 0.28
CA ALA A 99 -9.82 54.49 0.80
C ALA A 99 -9.86 54.51 2.34
N LEU A 100 -8.82 53.97 2.99
CA LEU A 100 -8.68 53.98 4.46
C LEU A 100 -8.47 55.41 5.01
N LYS A 101 -7.67 56.26 4.35
CA LYS A 101 -7.48 57.67 4.72
C LYS A 101 -8.79 58.46 4.67
N LEU A 102 -9.64 58.15 3.68
CA LEU A 102 -10.98 58.71 3.53
C LEU A 102 -12.01 58.06 4.48
N LYS A 103 -11.56 57.24 5.43
CA LYS A 103 -12.39 56.54 6.42
C LYS A 103 -13.46 55.66 5.78
N TYR A 104 -13.18 55.04 4.63
CA TYR A 104 -14.06 54.01 4.09
C TYR A 104 -14.19 52.86 5.10
N GLN A 105 -15.43 52.58 5.51
CA GLN A 105 -15.73 51.56 6.51
C GLN A 105 -16.47 50.41 5.83
N THR A 106 -15.72 49.36 5.51
CA THR A 106 -16.28 48.07 5.13
C THR A 106 -15.50 46.98 5.88
N GLU A 107 -16.12 45.85 6.13
CA GLU A 107 -15.53 44.77 6.93
C GLU A 107 -14.42 44.02 6.18
N GLU A 108 -14.49 44.04 4.85
CA GLU A 108 -13.63 43.30 3.93
C GLU A 108 -12.30 43.99 3.64
N ILE A 109 -12.24 45.32 3.76
CA ILE A 109 -11.07 46.11 3.32
C ILE A 109 -9.78 45.69 4.01
N ALA A 110 -9.85 45.31 5.29
CA ALA A 110 -8.68 44.84 6.03
C ALA A 110 -8.15 43.50 5.47
N TYR A 111 -9.04 42.60 5.07
CA TYR A 111 -8.63 41.33 4.47
C TYR A 111 -8.02 41.53 3.09
N GLU A 112 -8.71 42.26 2.21
CA GLU A 112 -8.27 42.49 0.83
C GLU A 112 -6.97 43.31 0.78
N TYR A 113 -6.83 44.32 1.65
CA TYR A 113 -5.57 45.06 1.78
C TYR A 113 -4.46 44.19 2.35
N GLY A 114 -4.75 43.34 3.34
CA GLY A 114 -3.81 42.34 3.87
C GLY A 114 -3.27 41.39 2.79
N GLN A 115 -4.13 40.91 1.89
CA GLN A 115 -3.72 40.07 0.76
C GLN A 115 -2.77 40.81 -0.20
N VAL A 116 -3.07 42.07 -0.51
CA VAL A 116 -2.20 42.91 -1.35
C VAL A 116 -0.86 43.16 -0.67
N LEU A 117 -0.85 43.51 0.63
CA LEU A 117 0.37 43.71 1.40
C LEU A 117 1.23 42.44 1.46
N TYR A 118 0.60 41.28 1.59
CA TYR A 118 1.27 39.99 1.53
C TYR A 118 1.92 39.76 0.15
N ALA A 119 1.20 40.04 -0.95
CA ALA A 119 1.69 39.88 -2.31
C ALA A 119 2.92 40.76 -2.62
N ILE A 120 3.01 41.96 -2.04
CA ILE A 120 4.18 42.85 -2.16
C ILE A 120 5.23 42.64 -1.06
N ASN A 121 5.15 41.54 -0.32
CA ASN A 121 6.09 41.15 0.75
C ASN A 121 6.19 42.16 1.92
N LYS A 122 5.17 42.98 2.15
CA LYS A 122 5.02 43.81 3.37
C LYS A 122 4.38 43.00 4.50
N LEU A 123 5.14 42.00 4.95
CA LEU A 123 4.63 40.92 5.81
C LEU A 123 4.10 41.39 7.18
N ASN A 124 4.77 42.33 7.85
CA ASN A 124 4.31 42.83 9.15
C ASN A 124 3.00 43.63 9.03
N ASP A 125 2.88 44.49 8.01
CA ASP A 125 1.67 45.26 7.76
C ASP A 125 0.51 44.33 7.39
N ALA A 126 0.77 43.29 6.59
CA ALA A 126 -0.22 42.27 6.26
C ALA A 126 -0.74 41.54 7.51
N ILE A 127 0.14 41.20 8.46
CA ILE A 127 -0.26 40.60 9.75
C ILE A 127 -1.24 41.52 10.49
N GLU A 128 -0.99 42.83 10.55
CA GLU A 128 -1.88 43.77 11.23
C GLU A 128 -3.26 43.84 10.58
N GLU A 129 -3.31 43.91 9.26
CA GLU A 129 -4.58 43.99 8.52
C GLU A 129 -5.38 42.68 8.60
N PHE A 130 -4.73 41.51 8.52
CA PHE A 130 -5.42 40.23 8.74
C PHE A 130 -5.93 40.08 10.19
N LYS A 131 -5.17 40.57 11.20
CA LYS A 131 -5.67 40.60 12.59
C LYS A 131 -6.92 41.48 12.72
N LYS A 132 -6.92 42.68 12.13
CA LYS A 132 -8.09 43.58 12.11
C LYS A 132 -9.30 42.91 11.43
N SER A 133 -9.08 42.22 10.32
CA SER A 133 -10.12 41.45 9.63
C SER A 133 -10.71 40.36 10.54
N ALA A 134 -9.87 39.58 11.23
CA ALA A 134 -10.34 38.56 12.17
C ALA A 134 -11.08 39.16 13.38
N GLU A 135 -10.63 40.29 13.92
CA GLU A 135 -11.29 41.02 15.01
C GLU A 135 -12.67 41.55 14.61
N ARG A 136 -12.86 41.88 13.33
CA ARG A 136 -14.14 42.30 12.74
C ARG A 136 -15.02 41.12 12.30
N ASN A 137 -14.64 39.88 12.63
CA ASN A 137 -15.34 38.66 12.23
C ASN A 137 -15.45 38.41 10.71
N PHE A 138 -14.62 39.07 9.89
CA PHE A 138 -14.59 38.85 8.45
C PHE A 138 -13.53 37.80 8.09
N LYS A 139 -13.92 36.74 7.35
CA LYS A 139 -13.05 35.62 6.94
C LYS A 139 -12.07 35.17 8.04
N VAL A 140 -12.57 34.99 9.26
CA VAL A 140 -11.76 34.73 10.47
C VAL A 140 -10.76 33.60 10.27
N ASP A 141 -11.19 32.51 9.64
CA ASP A 141 -10.37 31.34 9.41
C ASP A 141 -9.18 31.61 8.47
N SER A 142 -9.46 32.23 7.33
CA SER A 142 -8.47 32.63 6.33
C SER A 142 -7.50 33.66 6.91
N SER A 143 -8.00 34.65 7.65
CA SER A 143 -7.19 35.66 8.32
C SER A 143 -6.25 35.06 9.36
N LEU A 144 -6.73 34.15 10.22
CA LEU A 144 -5.89 33.45 11.18
C LEU A 144 -4.84 32.57 10.47
N TYR A 145 -5.20 31.93 9.36
CA TYR A 145 -4.27 31.15 8.55
C TYR A 145 -3.14 32.03 7.98
N TYR A 146 -3.47 33.15 7.33
CA TYR A 146 -2.46 34.05 6.76
C TYR A 146 -1.54 34.61 7.84
N VAL A 147 -2.07 35.01 9.00
CA VAL A 147 -1.23 35.45 10.13
C VAL A 147 -0.25 34.36 10.55
N ALA A 148 -0.71 33.13 10.73
CA ALA A 148 0.13 32.00 11.10
C ALA A 148 1.21 31.73 10.03
N HIS A 149 0.81 31.73 8.76
CA HIS A 149 1.70 31.47 7.64
C HIS A 149 2.78 32.54 7.49
N ILE A 150 2.43 33.82 7.66
CA ILE A 150 3.40 34.92 7.61
C ILE A 150 4.39 34.81 8.76
N TYR A 151 3.95 34.51 9.99
CA TYR A 151 4.90 34.26 11.09
C TYR A 151 5.85 33.09 10.79
N GLN A 152 5.36 32.04 10.11
CA GLN A 152 6.20 30.93 9.67
C GLN A 152 7.24 31.38 8.63
N LEU A 153 6.88 32.24 7.67
CA LEU A 153 7.83 32.85 6.72
C LEU A 153 8.88 33.73 7.42
N LEU A 154 8.48 34.42 8.48
CA LEU A 154 9.37 35.21 9.34
C LEU A 154 10.19 34.35 10.32
N ASN A 155 10.04 33.02 10.27
CA ASN A 155 10.68 32.05 11.18
C ASN A 155 10.30 32.23 12.67
N ASP A 156 9.17 32.89 12.96
CA ASP A 156 8.59 32.98 14.30
C ASP A 156 7.62 31.80 14.52
N TYR A 157 8.19 30.61 14.73
CA TYR A 157 7.41 29.38 14.87
C TYR A 157 6.49 29.37 16.10
N LYS A 158 6.83 30.15 17.13
CA LYS A 158 6.01 30.24 18.35
C LYS A 158 4.69 30.94 18.04
N ASN A 159 4.75 32.09 17.39
CA ASN A 159 3.54 32.81 16.99
C ASN A 159 2.80 32.05 15.89
N ALA A 160 3.49 31.48 14.89
CA ALA A 160 2.87 30.66 13.86
C ALA A 160 2.03 29.52 14.46
N GLY A 161 2.60 28.74 15.39
CA GLY A 161 1.91 27.66 16.07
C GLY A 161 0.70 28.15 16.88
N SER A 162 0.82 29.28 17.57
CA SER A 162 -0.29 29.87 18.32
C SER A 162 -1.47 30.24 17.44
N TYR A 163 -1.23 30.81 16.25
CA TYR A 163 -2.30 31.21 15.34
C TYR A 163 -2.93 30.02 14.59
N TYR A 164 -2.14 29.02 14.19
CA TYR A 164 -2.72 27.77 13.66
C TYR A 164 -3.60 27.05 14.69
N LEU A 165 -3.16 26.95 15.95
CA LEU A 165 -3.97 26.37 17.02
C LEU A 165 -5.23 27.21 17.31
N LYS A 166 -5.15 28.53 17.19
CA LYS A 166 -6.32 29.42 17.32
C LYS A 166 -7.34 29.18 16.21
N LEU A 167 -6.88 29.00 14.96
CA LEU A 167 -7.72 28.61 13.83
C LEU A 167 -8.39 27.25 14.09
N ILE A 168 -7.63 26.23 14.46
CA ILE A 168 -8.16 24.90 14.78
C ILE A 168 -9.23 24.98 15.88
N LYS A 169 -9.01 25.80 16.91
CA LYS A 169 -9.96 25.98 18.02
C LYS A 169 -11.22 26.74 17.61
N ASN A 170 -11.09 27.78 16.80
CA ASN A 170 -12.20 28.63 16.39
C ASN A 170 -13.11 27.94 15.35
N GLY A 171 -12.58 26.97 14.60
CA GLY A 171 -13.29 26.34 13.49
C GLY A 171 -13.33 27.23 12.25
N GLY A 172 -14.08 26.80 11.24
CA GLY A 172 -14.14 27.44 9.92
C GLY A 172 -14.09 26.41 8.79
N ASN A 173 -13.48 26.78 7.67
CA ASN A 173 -13.28 25.88 6.53
C ASN A 173 -12.49 24.62 6.93
N ALA A 174 -13.09 23.45 6.69
CA ALA A 174 -12.53 22.16 7.06
C ALA A 174 -11.13 21.92 6.46
N ASN A 175 -10.91 22.33 5.21
CA ASN A 175 -9.62 22.17 4.55
C ASN A 175 -8.56 23.11 5.15
N LEU A 176 -8.91 24.34 5.54
CA LEU A 176 -7.97 25.23 6.24
C LEU A 176 -7.60 24.66 7.62
N ILE A 177 -8.54 24.07 8.34
CA ILE A 177 -8.28 23.38 9.61
C ILE A 177 -7.35 22.18 9.38
N ALA A 178 -7.62 21.36 8.35
CA ALA A 178 -6.80 20.21 7.99
C ALA A 178 -5.37 20.61 7.61
N VAL A 179 -5.20 21.65 6.79
CA VAL A 179 -3.88 22.20 6.45
C VAL A 179 -3.20 22.79 7.68
N SER A 180 -3.94 23.40 8.62
CA SER A 180 -3.38 23.91 9.86
C SER A 180 -2.82 22.79 10.74
N HIS A 181 -3.51 21.65 10.81
CA HIS A 181 -3.00 20.45 11.47
C HIS A 181 -1.69 19.94 10.83
N LEU A 182 -1.61 19.93 9.50
CA LEU A 182 -0.36 19.63 8.77
C LEU A 182 0.76 20.61 9.16
N GLN A 183 0.50 21.92 9.09
CA GLN A 183 1.50 22.95 9.42
C GLN A 183 1.96 22.88 10.88
N VAL A 184 1.05 22.61 11.83
CA VAL A 184 1.42 22.36 13.23
C VAL A 184 2.35 21.15 13.35
N GLY A 185 2.09 20.08 12.60
CA GLY A 185 2.99 18.93 12.48
C GLY A 185 4.39 19.33 11.99
N GLU A 186 4.47 20.13 10.92
CA GLU A 186 5.74 20.65 10.39
C GLU A 186 6.48 21.53 11.40
N LEU A 187 5.76 22.40 12.13
CA LEU A 187 6.36 23.24 13.16
C LEU A 187 6.95 22.40 14.30
N TYR A 188 6.28 21.32 14.73
CA TYR A 188 6.84 20.40 15.72
C TYR A 188 8.09 19.69 15.20
N LEU A 189 8.12 19.28 13.92
CA LEU A 189 9.31 18.73 13.29
C LEU A 189 10.46 19.74 13.32
N GLN A 190 10.20 20.96 12.86
CA GLN A 190 11.21 22.01 12.75
C GLN A 190 11.76 22.43 14.12
N LEU A 191 10.90 22.55 15.14
CA LEU A 191 11.34 22.82 16.52
C LEU A 191 12.17 21.67 17.09
N GLY A 192 11.75 20.42 16.87
CA GLY A 192 12.54 19.24 17.24
C GLY A 192 13.91 19.21 16.54
N GLU A 193 13.98 19.65 15.29
CA GLU A 193 15.21 19.79 14.51
C GLU A 193 16.04 21.03 14.89
N GLN A 194 15.46 22.08 15.48
CA GLN A 194 16.16 23.32 15.88
C GLN A 194 16.69 23.30 17.31
N GLU A 195 16.04 22.60 18.25
CA GLU A 195 16.62 22.32 19.57
C GLU A 195 17.99 21.62 19.49
N ARG A 196 18.31 21.05 18.31
CA ARG A 196 19.63 20.62 17.84
C ARG A 196 20.74 21.67 17.95
N ILE A 197 20.44 22.95 17.69
CA ILE A 197 21.44 24.02 17.47
C ILE A 197 21.70 24.83 18.75
N SER A 198 20.70 24.99 19.62
CA SER A 198 20.74 25.92 20.75
C SER A 198 21.38 25.36 22.04
N LYS A 199 21.34 24.04 22.27
CA LYS A 199 21.90 23.45 23.50
C LYS A 199 23.42 23.27 23.43
N LYS A 200 24.14 24.35 23.75
CA LYS A 200 25.49 24.41 24.37
C LYS A 200 26.58 23.58 23.68
N GLY A 201 27.26 24.12 22.66
CA GLY A 201 28.73 24.08 22.44
C GLY A 201 29.53 22.78 22.69
N LYS A 202 28.90 21.63 22.85
CA LYS A 202 29.46 20.32 23.11
C LYS A 202 28.70 19.37 22.20
N ARG A 203 29.43 18.56 21.42
CA ARG A 203 28.88 17.56 20.51
C ARG A 203 27.93 16.62 21.26
N VAL A 204 26.64 16.93 21.29
CA VAL A 204 25.61 15.99 21.74
C VAL A 204 25.46 14.99 20.62
N ARG A 205 25.86 13.75 20.91
CA ARG A 205 25.64 12.60 20.04
C ARG A 205 24.16 12.53 19.72
N TYR A 206 23.85 12.74 18.44
CA TYR A 206 22.57 12.50 17.79
C TYR A 206 21.76 11.43 18.50
N LYS A 207 20.58 11.78 19.03
CA LYS A 207 19.57 10.78 19.42
C LYS A 207 18.42 10.89 18.42
N LYS A 208 18.51 10.13 17.32
CA LYS A 208 17.40 9.84 16.39
C LYS A 208 16.09 9.63 17.15
N GLU A 209 16.19 8.96 18.28
CA GLU A 209 15.15 8.63 19.25
C GLU A 209 14.33 9.84 19.74
N PHE A 210 14.95 11.02 19.95
CA PHE A 210 14.24 12.20 20.47
C PHE A 210 13.30 12.79 19.41
N VAL A 211 13.80 13.02 18.19
CA VAL A 211 12.97 13.54 17.10
C VAL A 211 11.94 12.49 16.67
N GLN A 212 12.31 11.20 16.66
CA GLN A 212 11.35 10.10 16.47
C GLN A 212 10.21 10.15 17.49
N LYS A 213 10.50 10.42 18.77
CA LYS A 213 9.48 10.57 19.81
C LYS A 213 8.55 11.76 19.53
N ILE A 214 9.09 12.91 19.12
CA ILE A 214 8.26 14.07 18.71
C ILE A 214 7.39 13.70 17.51
N VAL A 215 7.96 13.03 16.51
CA VAL A 215 7.25 12.60 15.31
C VAL A 215 6.07 11.70 15.68
N GLN A 216 6.30 10.69 16.52
CA GLN A 216 5.26 9.76 16.96
C GLN A 216 4.20 10.41 17.85
N THR A 217 4.58 11.31 18.76
CA THR A 217 3.67 11.84 19.79
C THR A 217 2.97 13.14 19.42
N LYS A 218 3.48 13.88 18.43
CA LYS A 218 2.97 15.20 18.05
C LYS A 218 2.71 15.33 16.55
N VAL A 219 3.65 14.93 15.70
CA VAL A 219 3.59 15.19 14.25
C VAL A 219 2.57 14.27 13.56
N LEU A 220 2.76 12.96 13.65
CA LEU A 220 1.86 11.99 13.01
C LEU A 220 0.42 12.12 13.51
N PRO A 221 0.15 12.30 14.83
CA PRO A 221 -1.20 12.56 15.31
C PRO A 221 -1.81 13.84 14.72
N ALA A 222 -1.03 14.92 14.58
CA ALA A 222 -1.54 16.13 13.96
C ALA A 222 -1.96 15.89 12.50
N LEU A 223 -1.14 15.18 11.72
CA LEU A 223 -1.46 14.84 10.33
C LEU A 223 -2.67 13.88 10.24
N GLU A 224 -2.82 12.94 11.16
CA GLU A 224 -3.99 12.05 11.24
C GLU A 224 -5.29 12.80 11.51
N GLU A 225 -5.28 13.77 12.44
CA GLU A 225 -6.43 14.66 12.66
C GLU A 225 -6.73 15.49 11.40
N GLY A 226 -5.71 16.01 10.72
CA GLY A 226 -5.88 16.70 9.44
C GLY A 226 -6.56 15.83 8.38
N LEU A 227 -6.18 14.55 8.26
CA LEU A 227 -6.80 13.61 7.31
C LEU A 227 -8.27 13.30 7.63
N LYS A 228 -8.64 13.27 8.92
CA LYS A 228 -10.03 13.06 9.34
C LYS A 228 -10.92 14.25 8.99
N ILE A 229 -10.40 15.46 9.08
CA ILE A 229 -11.14 16.72 8.89
C ILE A 229 -11.21 17.13 7.42
N ALA A 230 -10.18 16.84 6.61
CA ALA A 230 -10.14 17.27 5.22
C ALA A 230 -11.37 16.76 4.44
N ASP A 231 -11.95 17.61 3.61
CA ASP A 231 -13.03 17.26 2.68
C ASP A 231 -12.50 17.15 1.25
N ASP A 232 -11.55 18.02 0.89
CA ASP A 232 -10.95 18.06 -0.44
C ASP A 232 -10.01 16.85 -0.68
N PRO A 233 -10.24 16.06 -1.75
CA PRO A 233 -9.36 14.95 -2.14
C PRO A 233 -7.90 15.34 -2.31
N GLN A 234 -7.62 16.53 -2.87
CA GLN A 234 -6.26 17.01 -3.08
C GLN A 234 -5.55 17.22 -1.76
N VAL A 235 -6.20 17.87 -0.79
CA VAL A 235 -5.67 18.06 0.57
C VAL A 235 -5.39 16.72 1.26
N LYS A 236 -6.29 15.73 1.09
CA LYS A 236 -6.06 14.37 1.61
C LYS A 236 -4.83 13.71 1.01
N ILE A 237 -4.66 13.77 -0.31
CA ILE A 237 -3.50 13.22 -1.03
C ILE A 237 -2.22 13.83 -0.48
N ASP A 238 -2.24 15.14 -0.32
CA ASP A 238 -1.14 15.98 0.08
C ASP A 238 -0.68 15.71 1.53
N ILE A 239 -1.62 15.65 2.49
CA ILE A 239 -1.32 15.25 3.87
C ILE A 239 -0.86 13.79 3.92
N THR A 240 -1.49 12.89 3.16
CA THR A 240 -1.12 11.46 3.12
C THR A 240 0.30 11.27 2.60
N LYS A 241 0.67 11.98 1.52
CA LYS A 241 2.01 11.96 0.95
C LYS A 241 3.03 12.38 2.01
N ARG A 242 2.78 13.51 2.68
CA ARG A 242 3.68 14.02 3.71
C ARG A 242 3.78 13.10 4.93
N TYR A 243 2.66 12.51 5.37
CA TYR A 243 2.62 11.51 6.43
C TYR A 243 3.52 10.31 6.12
N LYS A 244 3.44 9.79 4.88
CA LYS A 244 4.28 8.68 4.42
C LYS A 244 5.76 9.05 4.35
N GLU A 245 6.09 10.24 3.82
CA GLU A 245 7.46 10.75 3.77
C GLU A 245 8.09 10.85 5.18
N ILE A 246 7.36 11.43 6.14
CA ILE A 246 7.82 11.57 7.53
C ILE A 246 8.02 10.20 8.18
N LYS A 247 7.05 9.28 8.04
CA LYS A 247 7.19 7.91 8.56
C LYS A 247 8.42 7.19 7.99
N LYS A 248 8.68 7.35 6.69
CA LYS A 248 9.83 6.75 6.01
C LYS A 248 11.15 7.37 6.48
N PHE A 249 11.26 8.70 6.46
CA PHE A 249 12.48 9.42 6.82
C PHE A 249 12.91 9.15 8.26
N TYR A 250 11.97 9.15 9.19
CA TYR A 250 12.22 8.87 10.59
C TYR A 250 12.27 7.38 10.92
N ASP A 251 12.24 6.50 9.92
CA ASP A 251 12.41 5.06 10.08
C ASP A 251 11.36 4.45 11.05
N LEU A 252 10.18 5.06 11.03
CA LEU A 252 8.96 4.70 11.76
C LEU A 252 8.05 3.80 10.94
N ALA A 253 8.29 3.71 9.63
CA ALA A 253 7.72 2.68 8.79
C ALA A 253 8.30 1.32 9.25
N ASN A 254 7.53 0.56 10.03
CA ASN A 254 7.82 -0.85 10.38
C ASN A 254 7.73 -1.80 9.16
N ASN A 255 8.15 -1.32 7.99
CA ASN A 255 8.16 -2.00 6.70
C ASN A 255 9.53 -1.86 6.02
N ILE A 256 10.59 -1.51 6.75
CA ILE A 256 11.96 -1.52 6.21
C ILE A 256 12.78 -2.48 7.06
N LEU A 257 13.44 -3.43 6.39
CA LEU A 257 14.34 -4.39 7.00
C LEU A 257 15.73 -3.77 7.23
N ALA A 258 16.54 -4.39 8.09
CA ALA A 258 17.90 -3.95 8.39
C ALA A 258 18.81 -4.02 7.15
N SER A 259 18.49 -4.89 6.20
CA SER A 259 19.09 -4.92 4.86
C SER A 259 18.78 -3.69 4.00
N GLY A 260 17.85 -2.82 4.41
CA GLY A 260 17.32 -1.71 3.61
C GLY A 260 16.18 -2.12 2.68
N ARG A 261 15.81 -3.40 2.64
CA ARG A 261 14.71 -3.89 1.81
C ARG A 261 13.37 -3.35 2.31
N GLU A 262 12.63 -2.70 1.41
CA GLU A 262 11.26 -2.27 1.67
C GLU A 262 10.30 -3.47 1.58
N LEU A 263 9.41 -3.56 2.56
CA LEU A 263 8.32 -4.52 2.64
C LEU A 263 7.04 -3.88 2.11
N PRO A 264 6.12 -4.67 1.52
CA PRO A 264 4.82 -4.17 1.08
C PRO A 264 4.08 -3.38 2.16
N GLU A 265 3.28 -2.38 1.79
CA GLU A 265 2.48 -1.63 2.76
C GLU A 265 1.46 -2.54 3.47
N SER A 266 0.81 -3.43 2.72
CA SER A 266 -0.08 -4.44 3.29
C SER A 266 0.68 -5.43 4.17
N ARG A 267 0.08 -5.77 5.30
CA ARG A 267 0.53 -6.85 6.19
C ARG A 267 -0.22 -8.15 5.95
N TRP A 268 -1.40 -8.07 5.37
CA TRP A 268 -2.21 -9.22 5.00
C TRP A 268 -1.84 -9.68 3.60
N GLU A 269 -1.75 -10.99 3.46
CA GLU A 269 -1.74 -11.68 2.18
C GLU A 269 -2.84 -12.74 2.26
N LEU A 270 -3.90 -12.55 1.47
CA LEU A 270 -5.04 -13.46 1.42
C LEU A 270 -5.16 -14.04 0.02
N SER A 271 -5.54 -15.31 -0.10
CA SER A 271 -5.84 -15.92 -1.38
C SER A 271 -7.04 -16.84 -1.32
N LEU A 272 -7.84 -16.81 -2.38
CA LEU A 272 -8.92 -17.75 -2.66
C LEU A 272 -8.60 -18.46 -3.97
N GLY A 273 -8.70 -19.79 -3.98
CA GLY A 273 -8.38 -20.61 -5.14
C GLY A 273 -9.47 -21.63 -5.42
N GLN A 274 -9.75 -21.85 -6.71
CA GLN A 274 -10.49 -23.01 -7.19
C GLN A 274 -9.62 -23.74 -8.21
N LEU A 275 -9.28 -24.99 -7.95
CA LEU A 275 -8.65 -25.89 -8.90
C LEU A 275 -9.67 -26.94 -9.34
N ILE A 276 -9.80 -27.13 -10.64
CA ILE A 276 -10.59 -28.19 -11.26
C ILE A 276 -9.59 -29.05 -12.02
N LYS A 277 -9.44 -30.32 -11.64
CA LYS A 277 -8.48 -31.24 -12.26
C LYS A 277 -9.16 -32.53 -12.71
N TYR A 278 -8.78 -33.05 -13.87
CA TYR A 278 -9.18 -34.37 -14.33
C TYR A 278 -8.01 -35.33 -14.11
N ASP A 279 -8.19 -36.32 -13.25
CA ASP A 279 -7.23 -37.41 -13.02
C ASP A 279 -7.75 -38.67 -13.71
N THR A 280 -6.95 -39.22 -14.63
CA THR A 280 -7.27 -40.46 -15.36
C THR A 280 -7.25 -41.72 -14.49
N ASN A 281 -6.58 -41.69 -13.34
CA ASN A 281 -6.45 -42.84 -12.44
C ASN A 281 -6.19 -42.35 -11.01
N VAL A 282 -7.28 -42.02 -10.32
CA VAL A 282 -7.24 -41.52 -8.94
C VAL A 282 -6.54 -42.54 -8.07
N THR A 283 -5.62 -42.06 -7.22
CA THR A 283 -4.98 -42.87 -6.19
C THR A 283 -5.92 -42.97 -4.98
N ALA A 284 -6.07 -44.17 -4.43
CA ALA A 284 -6.92 -44.37 -3.26
C ALA A 284 -6.37 -43.57 -2.07
N ALA A 285 -7.27 -43.14 -1.19
CA ALA A 285 -6.93 -42.59 0.11
C ALA A 285 -6.17 -43.68 0.88
N SER A 286 -4.84 -43.61 0.87
CA SER A 286 -3.99 -44.56 1.57
C SER A 286 -3.17 -43.84 2.62
N GLU A 287 -2.68 -44.61 3.56
CA GLU A 287 -1.57 -44.21 4.41
C GLU A 287 -0.33 -44.07 3.54
N ASP A 288 0.30 -42.88 3.53
CA ASP A 288 1.29 -42.33 2.58
C ASP A 288 2.05 -43.33 1.67
N SER A 289 2.71 -44.34 2.23
CA SER A 289 3.51 -45.32 1.47
C SER A 289 2.71 -46.39 0.74
N ASN A 290 1.43 -46.58 1.02
CA ASN A 290 0.59 -47.66 0.49
C ASN A 290 -0.40 -47.17 -0.59
N ALA A 291 -0.09 -46.08 -1.28
CA ALA A 291 -0.95 -45.52 -2.32
C ALA A 291 -1.12 -46.47 -3.50
N THR A 292 -2.34 -46.97 -3.67
CA THR A 292 -2.73 -47.85 -4.78
C THR A 292 -3.61 -47.10 -5.77
N ALA A 293 -3.50 -47.47 -7.05
CA ALA A 293 -4.31 -46.91 -8.10
C ALA A 293 -5.74 -47.48 -8.07
N THR A 294 -6.75 -46.62 -8.08
CA THR A 294 -8.16 -47.05 -8.07
C THR A 294 -8.63 -47.61 -9.42
N LYS A 295 -7.87 -47.33 -10.50
CA LYS A 295 -8.25 -47.60 -11.91
C LYS A 295 -9.48 -46.81 -12.37
N TYR A 296 -9.91 -45.82 -11.59
CA TYR A 296 -11.02 -44.94 -11.92
C TYR A 296 -10.53 -43.52 -12.20
N SER A 297 -11.13 -42.88 -13.20
CA SER A 297 -10.93 -41.46 -13.45
C SER A 297 -11.93 -40.60 -12.70
N SER A 298 -11.58 -39.36 -12.38
CA SER A 298 -12.50 -38.40 -11.75
C SER A 298 -12.12 -36.96 -12.08
N ILE A 299 -13.13 -36.09 -12.16
CA ILE A 299 -12.95 -34.66 -12.02
C ILE A 299 -12.95 -34.33 -10.52
N ILE A 300 -11.90 -33.62 -10.10
CA ILE A 300 -11.63 -33.28 -8.71
C ILE A 300 -11.69 -31.75 -8.58
N TYR A 301 -12.38 -31.29 -7.56
CA TYR A 301 -12.58 -29.89 -7.23
C TYR A 301 -11.88 -29.58 -5.92
N ASP A 302 -10.84 -28.75 -5.96
CA ASP A 302 -10.17 -28.25 -4.76
C ASP A 302 -10.50 -26.76 -4.57
N THR A 303 -11.29 -26.45 -3.55
CA THR A 303 -11.55 -25.07 -3.13
C THR A 303 -10.62 -24.73 -1.97
N SER A 304 -9.85 -23.66 -2.10
CA SER A 304 -8.82 -23.28 -1.13
C SER A 304 -8.95 -21.83 -0.67
N PHE A 305 -8.68 -21.61 0.61
CA PHE A 305 -8.48 -20.29 1.20
C PHE A 305 -7.14 -20.31 1.95
N ALA A 306 -6.35 -19.25 1.82
CA ALA A 306 -5.19 -19.06 2.66
C ALA A 306 -5.08 -17.60 3.09
N GLY A 307 -4.65 -17.38 4.33
CA GLY A 307 -4.39 -16.06 4.86
C GLY A 307 -3.15 -16.08 5.74
N LYS A 308 -2.30 -15.07 5.59
CA LYS A 308 -1.16 -14.84 6.49
C LYS A 308 -1.00 -13.37 6.82
N TYR A 309 -0.52 -13.10 8.03
CA TYR A 309 -0.27 -11.75 8.52
C TYR A 309 1.20 -11.54 8.85
N ARG A 310 1.79 -10.45 8.36
CA ARG A 310 3.21 -10.14 8.56
C ARG A 310 3.47 -9.26 9.78
N PHE A 311 4.14 -9.83 10.77
CA PHE A 311 4.79 -9.09 11.85
C PHE A 311 6.26 -8.82 11.51
N LEU A 312 6.78 -7.67 11.95
CA LEU A 312 8.20 -7.31 11.83
C LEU A 312 8.75 -6.97 13.21
N PHE A 313 9.77 -7.70 13.65
CA PHE A 313 10.47 -7.53 14.91
C PHE A 313 11.94 -7.16 14.67
N ALA A 314 12.43 -6.16 15.42
CA ALA A 314 13.82 -5.70 15.38
C ALA A 314 14.37 -5.41 13.96
N LYS A 315 13.49 -5.14 12.99
CA LYS A 315 13.82 -4.93 11.56
C LYS A 315 14.55 -6.10 10.89
N ARG A 316 14.59 -7.28 11.50
CA ARG A 316 15.31 -8.46 10.97
C ARG A 316 14.50 -9.73 10.99
N LEU A 317 13.60 -9.87 11.97
CA LEU A 317 12.76 -11.04 12.13
C LEU A 317 11.35 -10.75 11.62
N LEU A 318 10.96 -11.48 10.59
CA LEU A 318 9.59 -11.53 10.11
C LEU A 318 8.91 -12.77 10.67
N VAL A 319 7.67 -12.60 11.13
CA VAL A 319 6.84 -13.71 11.62
C VAL A 319 5.50 -13.66 10.91
N TYR A 320 5.08 -14.80 10.37
CA TYR A 320 3.88 -14.98 9.59
C TYR A 320 3.02 -16.08 10.21
N PRO A 321 2.15 -15.78 11.17
CA PRO A 321 1.01 -16.65 11.42
C PRO A 321 0.18 -16.76 10.15
N ALA A 322 -0.15 -17.99 9.81
CA ALA A 322 -0.86 -18.36 8.60
C ALA A 322 -1.97 -19.37 8.93
N LEU A 323 -3.02 -19.37 8.13
CA LEU A 323 -4.05 -20.38 8.11
C LEU A 323 -4.37 -20.71 6.65
N ALA A 324 -4.35 -21.98 6.31
CA ALA A 324 -4.86 -22.49 5.04
C ALA A 324 -6.00 -23.48 5.27
N LEU A 325 -7.02 -23.41 4.42
CA LEU A 325 -8.18 -24.29 4.39
C LEU A 325 -8.30 -24.83 2.96
N THR A 326 -8.50 -26.14 2.82
CA THR A 326 -8.77 -26.76 1.52
C THR A 326 -9.94 -27.71 1.68
N TYR A 327 -10.87 -27.68 0.73
CA TYR A 327 -11.95 -28.65 0.59
C TYR A 327 -11.80 -29.35 -0.75
N THR A 328 -11.82 -30.68 -0.74
CA THR A 328 -11.63 -31.52 -1.92
C THR A 328 -12.86 -32.41 -2.13
N ASN A 329 -13.36 -32.45 -3.38
CA ASN A 329 -14.47 -33.29 -3.78
C ASN A 329 -14.20 -33.94 -5.14
N HIS A 330 -14.59 -35.20 -5.29
CA HIS A 330 -14.49 -35.99 -6.51
C HIS A 330 -15.87 -36.18 -7.15
N ASP A 331 -15.97 -36.05 -8.47
CA ASP A 331 -17.22 -36.32 -9.19
C ASP A 331 -17.60 -37.82 -9.19
N ASN A 332 -16.60 -38.69 -9.10
CA ASN A 332 -16.77 -40.12 -9.25
C ASN A 332 -17.11 -40.74 -7.89
N ARG A 333 -18.33 -41.27 -7.80
CA ARG A 333 -18.93 -41.80 -6.56
C ARG A 333 -18.60 -43.27 -6.29
N LYS A 334 -17.55 -43.83 -6.90
CA LYS A 334 -17.02 -45.14 -6.49
C LYS A 334 -16.43 -45.03 -5.10
N SER A 335 -16.67 -46.05 -4.26
CA SER A 335 -16.19 -46.07 -2.87
C SER A 335 -14.69 -45.87 -2.76
N SER A 336 -13.89 -46.45 -3.67
CA SER A 336 -12.43 -46.27 -3.69
C SER A 336 -11.96 -44.86 -4.07
N VAL A 337 -12.85 -44.02 -4.61
CA VAL A 337 -12.55 -42.62 -4.99
C VAL A 337 -13.09 -41.65 -3.95
N ILE A 338 -14.35 -41.82 -3.51
CA ILE A 338 -15.04 -40.91 -2.59
C ILE A 338 -14.37 -40.83 -1.22
N VAL A 339 -13.61 -41.86 -0.82
CA VAL A 339 -12.78 -41.83 0.40
C VAL A 339 -11.73 -40.72 0.42
N ASN A 340 -11.42 -40.14 -0.74
CA ASN A 340 -10.53 -38.98 -0.85
C ASN A 340 -11.26 -37.63 -0.66
N ASP A 341 -12.60 -37.62 -0.58
CA ASP A 341 -13.35 -36.38 -0.31
C ASP A 341 -13.12 -35.96 1.14
N GLY A 342 -12.88 -34.67 1.35
CA GLY A 342 -12.49 -34.21 2.67
C GLY A 342 -12.09 -32.75 2.72
N TYR A 343 -11.52 -32.36 3.86
CA TYR A 343 -10.97 -31.03 4.06
C TYR A 343 -9.72 -31.05 4.94
N THR A 344 -8.87 -30.04 4.74
CA THR A 344 -7.68 -29.81 5.54
C THR A 344 -7.73 -28.45 6.21
N ILE A 345 -7.31 -28.37 7.48
CA ILE A 345 -7.12 -27.14 8.23
C ILE A 345 -5.65 -27.06 8.62
N SER A 346 -4.93 -26.07 8.10
CA SER A 346 -3.48 -25.95 8.22
C SER A 346 -3.06 -24.60 8.83
N PRO A 347 -3.12 -24.42 10.15
CA PRO A 347 -2.50 -23.29 10.82
C PRO A 347 -0.99 -23.48 10.89
N GLY A 348 -0.25 -22.39 10.74
CA GLY A 348 1.20 -22.44 10.83
C GLY A 348 1.81 -21.09 11.24
N ILE A 349 3.06 -21.14 11.67
CA ILE A 349 3.89 -19.97 11.94
C ILE A 349 5.16 -20.11 11.13
N GLN A 350 5.34 -19.22 10.16
CA GLN A 350 6.58 -19.13 9.40
C GLN A 350 7.41 -17.97 9.92
N THR A 351 8.72 -18.18 10.03
CA THR A 351 9.65 -17.12 10.41
C THR A 351 10.71 -16.91 9.36
N LYS A 352 11.19 -15.68 9.24
CA LYS A 352 12.32 -15.33 8.38
C LYS A 352 13.20 -14.33 9.11
N LEU A 353 14.42 -14.76 9.45
CA LEU A 353 15.42 -13.94 10.10
C LEU A 353 16.49 -13.52 9.09
N GLU A 354 16.66 -12.22 8.91
CA GLU A 354 17.81 -11.67 8.20
C GLU A 354 19.07 -11.73 9.06
N HIS A 355 20.10 -12.39 8.54
CA HIS A 355 21.40 -12.44 9.17
C HIS A 355 22.53 -12.41 8.13
N SER A 356 23.78 -12.51 8.59
CA SER A 356 24.92 -12.57 7.69
C SER A 356 25.67 -13.89 7.85
N LEU A 357 25.88 -14.56 6.73
CA LEU A 357 26.66 -15.78 6.63
C LEU A 357 27.65 -15.62 5.48
N PHE A 358 28.92 -15.96 5.70
CA PHE A 358 30.02 -15.74 4.73
C PHE A 358 30.09 -14.30 4.19
N SER A 359 29.82 -13.31 5.05
CA SER A 359 29.77 -11.87 4.70
C SER A 359 28.73 -11.52 3.62
N LYS A 360 27.75 -12.39 3.37
CA LYS A 360 26.59 -12.15 2.51
C LYS A 360 25.32 -12.11 3.37
N LEU A 361 24.32 -11.38 2.88
CA LEU A 361 22.98 -11.40 3.47
C LEU A 361 22.37 -12.79 3.22
N SER A 362 21.98 -13.47 4.28
CA SER A 362 21.40 -14.82 4.26
C SER A 362 20.15 -14.85 5.14
N TYR A 363 19.35 -15.91 5.02
CA TYR A 363 18.07 -16.00 5.71
C TYR A 363 17.91 -17.33 6.41
N LEU A 364 17.57 -17.27 7.70
CA LEU A 364 17.21 -18.43 8.49
C LEU A 364 15.69 -18.48 8.64
N TYR A 365 15.11 -19.65 8.41
CA TYR A 365 13.68 -19.90 8.58
C TYR A 365 13.47 -20.97 9.63
N LEU A 366 12.56 -20.72 10.56
CA LEU A 366 12.01 -21.71 11.47
C LEU A 366 10.50 -21.73 11.27
N ASN A 367 9.97 -22.85 10.77
CA ASN A 367 8.57 -23.01 10.43
C ASN A 367 7.95 -24.08 11.33
N LEU A 368 6.76 -23.78 11.85
CA LEU A 368 5.90 -24.70 12.59
C LEU A 368 4.58 -24.81 11.83
N ASP A 369 4.33 -25.97 11.22
CA ASP A 369 3.14 -26.21 10.40
C ASP A 369 2.33 -27.35 11.04
N TYR A 370 1.09 -27.06 11.41
CA TYR A 370 0.13 -28.08 11.84
C TYR A 370 -0.87 -28.34 10.71
N MET A 371 -1.25 -29.59 10.50
CA MET A 371 -2.26 -29.99 9.52
C MET A 371 -3.23 -30.97 10.18
N TYR A 372 -4.50 -30.59 10.22
CA TYR A 372 -5.61 -31.50 10.51
C TYR A 372 -6.29 -31.86 9.20
N GLU A 373 -6.52 -33.14 8.97
CA GLU A 373 -7.18 -33.68 7.79
C GLU A 373 -8.37 -34.55 8.22
N ALA A 374 -9.52 -34.32 7.58
CA ALA A 374 -10.69 -35.16 7.74
C ALA A 374 -11.19 -35.60 6.37
N ARG A 375 -11.54 -36.88 6.25
CA ARG A 375 -11.93 -37.53 4.98
C ARG A 375 -13.20 -38.37 5.15
N ASP A 376 -13.85 -38.71 4.05
CA ASP A 376 -14.96 -39.67 4.03
C ASP A 376 -14.44 -41.12 4.04
N ILE A 377 -13.69 -41.48 5.08
CA ILE A 377 -12.91 -42.73 5.19
C ILE A 377 -13.77 -43.97 4.93
N ASN A 378 -15.06 -43.91 5.29
CA ASN A 378 -16.01 -45.02 5.18
C ASN A 378 -16.87 -44.98 3.90
N ALA A 379 -16.69 -43.98 3.01
CA ALA A 379 -17.52 -43.75 1.83
C ALA A 379 -19.02 -43.62 2.15
N GLN A 380 -19.35 -42.91 3.23
CA GLN A 380 -20.71 -42.72 3.77
C GLN A 380 -21.16 -41.27 3.73
N GLU A 381 -20.47 -40.41 2.98
CA GLU A 381 -20.69 -38.96 2.92
C GLU A 381 -20.56 -38.29 4.29
N LYS A 382 -19.69 -38.84 5.15
CA LYS A 382 -19.45 -38.35 6.50
C LYS A 382 -17.95 -38.22 6.74
N TYR A 383 -17.51 -37.00 7.04
CA TYR A 383 -16.10 -36.73 7.32
C TYR A 383 -15.72 -37.14 8.73
N GLU A 384 -14.68 -37.96 8.81
CA GLU A 384 -14.04 -38.42 10.04
C GLU A 384 -12.57 -38.00 10.03
N GLU A 385 -11.99 -37.84 11.22
CA GLU A 385 -10.58 -37.47 11.34
C GLU A 385 -9.70 -38.55 10.71
N ASP A 386 -8.83 -38.12 9.80
CA ASP A 386 -7.89 -38.99 9.08
C ASP A 386 -6.46 -38.86 9.60
N SER A 387 -5.99 -37.62 9.75
CA SER A 387 -4.63 -37.38 10.22
C SER A 387 -4.44 -36.04 10.92
N GLN A 388 -3.51 -36.03 11.86
CA GLN A 388 -2.96 -34.82 12.46
C GLN A 388 -1.45 -34.84 12.34
N ASN A 389 -0.87 -33.80 11.75
CA ASN A 389 0.55 -33.72 11.51
C ASN A 389 1.12 -32.41 12.06
N LEU A 390 2.19 -32.50 12.85
CA LEU A 390 2.97 -31.34 13.27
C LEU A 390 4.37 -31.40 12.67
N LYS A 391 4.71 -30.43 11.83
CA LYS A 391 6.00 -30.35 11.17
C LYS A 391 6.79 -29.14 11.67
N ILE A 392 8.02 -29.40 12.09
CA ILE A 392 9.01 -28.39 12.44
C ILE A 392 10.06 -28.39 11.34
N SER A 393 10.30 -27.24 10.71
CA SER A 393 11.32 -27.10 9.64
C SER A 393 12.33 -26.02 9.99
N LEU A 394 13.62 -26.33 9.84
CA LEU A 394 14.72 -25.38 9.91
C LEU A 394 15.35 -25.26 8.51
N GLU A 395 15.41 -24.05 7.97
CA GLU A 395 15.95 -23.81 6.63
C GLU A 395 16.96 -22.66 6.65
N GLU A 396 18.11 -22.85 6.02
CA GLU A 396 19.12 -21.81 5.85
C GLU A 396 19.30 -21.53 4.36
N GLU A 397 18.93 -20.31 3.93
CA GLU A 397 19.12 -19.80 2.58
C GLU A 397 20.43 -19.02 2.49
N ILE A 398 21.41 -19.64 1.84
CA ILE A 398 22.78 -19.17 1.70
C ILE A 398 22.93 -18.47 0.34
N ASN A 399 23.25 -17.18 0.35
CA ASN A 399 23.52 -16.40 -0.87
C ASN A 399 25.02 -16.35 -1.23
N TYR A 400 25.71 -17.50 -1.18
CA TYR A 400 27.16 -17.56 -1.41
C TYR A 400 27.53 -17.52 -2.90
N PHE A 401 26.82 -18.27 -3.74
CA PHE A 401 27.14 -18.39 -5.16
C PHE A 401 26.62 -17.17 -5.95
N LYS A 402 27.43 -16.69 -6.92
CA LYS A 402 27.03 -15.56 -7.77
C LYS A 402 25.77 -15.84 -8.59
N GLN A 403 25.51 -17.11 -8.90
CA GLN A 403 24.41 -17.53 -9.78
C GLN A 403 23.09 -17.80 -9.03
N GLY A 404 23.00 -17.57 -7.72
CA GLY A 404 21.74 -17.71 -6.97
C GLY A 404 21.96 -18.25 -5.55
N SER A 405 20.90 -18.75 -4.93
CA SER A 405 20.91 -19.18 -3.52
C SER A 405 20.87 -20.69 -3.37
N THR A 406 21.48 -21.18 -2.30
CA THR A 406 21.40 -22.58 -1.88
C THR A 406 20.62 -22.64 -0.59
N ILE A 407 19.60 -23.50 -0.51
CA ILE A 407 18.78 -23.70 0.68
C ILE A 407 19.08 -25.08 1.21
N ILE A 408 19.47 -25.16 2.49
CA ILE A 408 19.60 -26.41 3.23
C ILE A 408 18.42 -26.47 4.19
N LYS A 409 17.71 -27.60 4.19
CA LYS A 409 16.48 -27.80 4.94
C LYS A 409 16.58 -29.06 5.80
N SER A 410 16.14 -28.97 7.04
CA SER A 410 15.93 -30.10 7.95
C SER A 410 14.51 -30.04 8.47
N ASN A 411 13.80 -31.16 8.46
CA ASN A 411 12.43 -31.28 8.92
C ASN A 411 12.32 -32.38 9.97
N TYR A 412 11.46 -32.17 10.95
CA TYR A 412 10.95 -33.23 11.82
C TYR A 412 9.43 -33.17 11.81
N LYS A 413 8.76 -34.27 11.46
CA LYS A 413 7.31 -34.38 11.37
C LYS A 413 6.84 -35.38 12.43
N PHE A 414 5.90 -34.98 13.28
CA PHE A 414 5.09 -35.87 14.09
C PHE A 414 3.82 -36.21 13.30
N ILE A 415 3.44 -37.48 13.30
CA ILE A 415 2.36 -38.03 12.48
C ILE A 415 1.44 -38.78 13.43
N ASN A 416 0.18 -38.38 13.47
CA ASN A 416 -0.90 -39.16 14.08
C ASN A 416 -1.92 -39.48 12.99
N LYS A 417 -2.37 -40.72 12.93
CA LYS A 417 -3.27 -41.26 11.91
C LYS A 417 -4.52 -41.85 12.56
N HIS A 418 -5.56 -42.00 11.74
CA HIS A 418 -6.79 -42.69 12.17
C HIS A 418 -6.52 -44.16 12.49
N ASP A 419 -5.63 -44.81 11.74
CA ASP A 419 -5.14 -46.15 12.04
C ASP A 419 -3.90 -46.03 12.94
N ASP A 420 -4.04 -46.43 14.21
CA ASP A 420 -2.98 -46.39 15.23
C ASP A 420 -1.64 -47.04 14.77
N GLY A 421 -1.67 -47.92 13.76
CA GLY A 421 -0.46 -48.53 13.19
C GLY A 421 0.44 -47.56 12.40
N TYR A 422 -0.07 -46.37 12.06
CA TYR A 422 0.63 -45.35 11.26
C TYR A 422 0.88 -44.05 12.04
N ASP A 423 0.72 -44.08 13.36
CA ASP A 423 1.32 -43.09 14.24
C ASP A 423 2.84 -43.20 14.15
N GLY A 424 3.53 -42.07 14.23
CA GLY A 424 4.97 -42.06 14.09
C GLY A 424 5.58 -40.70 13.84
N HIS A 425 6.74 -40.72 13.19
CA HIS A 425 7.50 -39.53 12.89
C HIS A 425 8.31 -39.66 11.61
N ALA A 426 8.75 -38.53 11.07
CA ALA A 426 9.65 -38.50 9.93
C ALA A 426 10.75 -37.46 10.09
N LEU A 427 11.97 -37.85 9.69
CA LEU A 427 13.13 -36.96 9.60
C LEU A 427 13.41 -36.65 8.12
N GLY A 428 13.39 -35.38 7.76
CA GLY A 428 13.63 -34.92 6.40
C GLY A 428 14.89 -34.08 6.27
N LEU A 429 15.66 -34.29 5.22
CA LEU A 429 16.79 -33.45 4.80
C LEU A 429 16.60 -33.02 3.35
N GLY A 430 16.86 -31.75 3.07
CA GLY A 430 16.70 -31.19 1.73
C GLY A 430 17.83 -30.25 1.35
N LEU A 431 18.19 -30.27 0.07
CA LEU A 431 19.12 -29.34 -0.56
C LEU A 431 18.48 -28.77 -1.82
N THR A 432 18.31 -27.46 -1.88
CA THR A 432 17.77 -26.77 -3.05
C THR A 432 18.77 -25.76 -3.59
N GLN A 433 19.08 -25.82 -4.88
CA GLN A 433 19.85 -24.79 -5.58
C GLN A 433 18.90 -24.00 -6.49
N ILE A 434 18.78 -22.69 -6.24
CA ILE A 434 18.11 -21.75 -7.13
C ILE A 434 19.18 -21.08 -7.98
N GLN A 435 19.06 -21.21 -9.30
CA GLN A 435 19.98 -20.62 -10.26
C GLN A 435 19.25 -19.58 -11.12
N LYS A 436 19.80 -18.37 -11.17
CA LYS A 436 19.35 -17.30 -12.06
C LYS A 436 19.84 -17.58 -13.47
N MET A 437 18.91 -17.63 -14.41
CA MET A 437 19.18 -17.80 -15.83
C MET A 437 19.12 -16.44 -16.54
N SER A 438 19.22 -16.40 -17.87
CA SER A 438 19.10 -15.16 -18.63
C SER A 438 17.77 -14.45 -18.37
N GLY A 439 17.82 -13.12 -18.19
CA GLY A 439 16.65 -12.31 -17.88
C GLY A 439 16.09 -12.58 -16.48
N VAL A 440 14.81 -12.93 -16.41
CA VAL A 440 14.05 -13.19 -15.17
C VAL A 440 13.76 -14.69 -14.96
N ASN A 441 14.36 -15.54 -15.80
CA ASN A 441 14.14 -16.98 -15.76
C ASN A 441 14.94 -17.62 -14.62
N LEU A 442 14.41 -18.69 -14.04
CA LEU A 442 15.02 -19.38 -12.92
C LEU A 442 15.06 -20.88 -13.18
N MET A 443 16.16 -21.53 -12.80
CA MET A 443 16.26 -22.98 -12.73
C MET A 443 16.36 -23.38 -11.26
N VAL A 444 15.62 -24.39 -10.82
CA VAL A 444 15.61 -24.86 -9.43
C VAL A 444 15.85 -26.36 -9.43
N TYR A 445 16.91 -26.77 -8.73
CA TYR A 445 17.26 -28.15 -8.47
C TYR A 445 16.98 -28.43 -7.00
N ALA A 446 16.18 -29.44 -6.70
CA ALA A 446 15.85 -29.83 -5.33
C ALA A 446 16.12 -31.32 -5.15
N LEU A 447 16.94 -31.66 -4.16
CA LEU A 447 17.17 -33.01 -3.68
C LEU A 447 16.60 -33.10 -2.26
N ALA A 448 15.83 -34.13 -1.97
CA ALA A 448 15.36 -34.39 -0.60
C ALA A 448 15.38 -35.88 -0.27
N TYR A 449 15.50 -36.14 1.02
CA TYR A 449 15.45 -37.44 1.66
C TYR A 449 14.54 -37.33 2.88
N ASP A 450 13.55 -38.21 3.00
CA ASP A 450 12.66 -38.28 4.16
C ASP A 450 12.62 -39.73 4.65
N ALA A 451 12.96 -39.95 5.92
CA ALA A 451 12.88 -41.24 6.59
C ALA A 451 11.66 -41.26 7.50
N TYR A 452 10.75 -42.19 7.25
CA TYR A 452 9.52 -42.36 8.02
C TYR A 452 9.64 -43.57 8.93
N SER A 453 9.29 -43.38 10.20
CA SER A 453 9.28 -44.40 11.23
C SER A 453 7.93 -44.39 11.93
N TYR A 454 7.23 -45.51 11.85
CA TYR A 454 5.91 -45.71 12.41
C TYR A 454 5.94 -46.64 13.62
N ASP A 455 4.88 -46.62 14.41
CA ASP A 455 4.71 -47.52 15.55
C ASP A 455 4.71 -48.99 15.10
N ASN A 456 4.10 -49.27 13.94
CA ASN A 456 4.31 -50.53 13.23
C ASN A 456 5.41 -50.38 12.18
N ASP A 457 6.61 -50.83 12.54
CA ASP A 457 7.81 -50.78 11.71
C ASP A 457 7.73 -51.56 10.38
N TYR A 458 6.66 -52.33 10.15
CA TYR A 458 6.33 -52.90 8.84
C TYR A 458 6.02 -51.82 7.80
N TYR A 459 5.56 -50.64 8.21
CA TYR A 459 5.20 -49.53 7.34
C TYR A 459 6.32 -48.49 7.18
N ASP A 460 7.46 -48.66 7.86
CA ASP A 460 8.61 -47.79 7.72
C ASP A 460 9.08 -47.71 6.26
N TYR A 461 9.47 -46.51 5.81
CA TYR A 461 10.02 -46.32 4.48
C TYR A 461 10.98 -45.14 4.42
N ALA A 462 11.82 -45.15 3.40
CA ALA A 462 12.66 -44.01 3.04
C ALA A 462 12.31 -43.49 1.65
N TYR A 463 12.15 -42.17 1.55
CA TYR A 463 11.76 -41.49 0.32
C TYR A 463 12.88 -40.57 -0.15
N TYR A 464 13.29 -40.72 -1.41
CA TYR A 464 14.31 -39.92 -2.06
C TYR A 464 13.69 -39.22 -3.25
N VAL A 465 13.90 -37.92 -3.42
CA VAL A 465 13.39 -37.18 -4.58
C VAL A 465 14.40 -36.22 -5.15
N LEU A 466 14.56 -36.27 -6.48
CA LEU A 466 15.23 -35.26 -7.27
C LEU A 466 14.19 -34.54 -8.13
N ARG A 467 14.09 -33.22 -7.99
CA ARG A 467 13.19 -32.37 -8.77
C ARG A 467 13.97 -31.30 -9.48
N VAL A 468 13.66 -31.08 -10.75
CA VAL A 468 14.21 -30.01 -11.58
C VAL A 468 13.06 -29.17 -12.13
N ASN A 469 13.16 -27.85 -11.98
CA ASN A 469 12.18 -26.90 -12.48
C ASN A 469 12.86 -25.79 -13.27
N TYR A 470 12.33 -25.51 -14.46
CA TYR A 470 12.65 -24.33 -15.22
C TYR A 470 11.44 -23.40 -15.27
N MET A 471 11.60 -22.19 -14.72
CA MET A 471 10.59 -21.14 -14.70
C MET A 471 10.93 -20.09 -15.77
N LEU A 472 10.07 -20.02 -16.77
CA LEU A 472 10.09 -19.06 -17.87
C LEU A 472 9.17 -17.91 -17.52
N ASN A 473 9.76 -16.79 -17.14
CA ASN A 473 9.05 -15.58 -16.73
C ASN A 473 9.13 -14.53 -17.83
N GLY A 474 8.06 -13.75 -18.03
CA GLY A 474 8.03 -12.68 -19.02
C GLY A 474 7.87 -13.17 -20.46
N LEU A 475 7.08 -14.23 -20.68
CA LEU A 475 6.65 -14.62 -22.02
C LEU A 475 5.71 -13.55 -22.60
N PRO A 476 5.55 -13.49 -23.95
CA PRO A 476 4.63 -12.56 -24.60
C PRO A 476 3.23 -12.57 -23.97
N TRP A 477 2.55 -11.43 -24.01
CA TRP A 477 1.21 -11.24 -23.46
C TRP A 477 1.08 -11.49 -21.95
N GLY A 478 2.19 -11.45 -21.20
CA GLY A 478 2.17 -11.59 -19.75
C GLY A 478 1.94 -13.03 -19.28
N PHE A 479 2.31 -14.01 -20.10
CA PHE A 479 2.32 -15.41 -19.69
C PHE A 479 3.59 -15.74 -18.89
N SER A 480 3.48 -16.74 -18.05
CA SER A 480 4.60 -17.42 -17.39
C SER A 480 4.43 -18.92 -17.55
N MET A 481 5.53 -19.66 -17.66
CA MET A 481 5.50 -21.10 -17.82
C MET A 481 6.48 -21.75 -16.86
N LYS A 482 6.07 -22.89 -16.31
CA LYS A 482 6.92 -23.78 -15.53
C LYS A 482 7.01 -25.09 -16.28
N ILE A 483 8.22 -25.56 -16.56
CA ILE A 483 8.47 -26.91 -17.07
C ILE A 483 9.35 -27.60 -16.06
N GLY A 484 9.02 -28.82 -15.69
CA GLY A 484 9.84 -29.55 -14.73
C GLY A 484 9.59 -31.03 -14.76
N GLY A 485 10.31 -31.71 -13.88
CA GLY A 485 10.07 -33.10 -13.59
C GLY A 485 10.64 -33.49 -12.24
N ALA A 486 10.05 -34.53 -11.67
CA ALA A 486 10.60 -35.21 -10.50
C ALA A 486 10.86 -36.68 -10.82
N VAL A 487 11.94 -37.21 -10.25
CA VAL A 487 12.18 -38.64 -10.12
C VAL A 487 12.32 -38.92 -8.63
N SER A 488 11.56 -39.89 -8.12
CA SER A 488 11.68 -40.32 -6.73
C SER A 488 11.81 -41.82 -6.60
N ALA A 489 12.46 -42.25 -5.53
CA ALA A 489 12.58 -43.63 -5.13
C ALA A 489 11.99 -43.80 -3.72
N LEU A 490 11.13 -44.80 -3.54
CA LEU A 490 10.54 -45.18 -2.26
C LEU A 490 11.10 -46.55 -1.87
N ASP A 491 11.99 -46.56 -0.89
CA ASP A 491 12.53 -47.77 -0.28
C ASP A 491 11.56 -48.25 0.80
N THR A 492 10.87 -49.34 0.50
CA THR A 492 9.80 -49.92 1.33
C THR A 492 10.32 -50.74 2.52
N LEU A 493 11.65 -50.79 2.72
CA LEU A 493 12.32 -51.45 3.85
C LEU A 493 11.79 -52.86 4.10
N LYS A 494 10.97 -53.08 5.14
CA LYS A 494 10.44 -54.41 5.50
C LYS A 494 9.51 -55.00 4.44
N GLN A 495 8.86 -54.17 3.61
CA GLN A 495 8.01 -54.64 2.52
C GLN A 495 8.79 -54.89 1.21
N SER A 496 10.11 -54.65 1.20
CA SER A 496 10.96 -54.74 0.00
C SER A 496 10.97 -56.14 -0.65
N SER A 497 10.69 -57.19 0.11
CA SER A 497 10.54 -58.54 -0.47
C SER A 497 9.37 -58.65 -1.45
N VAL A 498 8.28 -57.90 -1.21
CA VAL A 498 7.06 -57.91 -2.02
C VAL A 498 7.06 -56.73 -3.01
N ARG A 499 7.27 -55.51 -2.50
CA ARG A 499 7.13 -54.25 -3.25
C ARG A 499 8.44 -53.79 -3.90
N GLY A 500 9.58 -54.21 -3.36
CA GLY A 500 10.89 -53.76 -3.82
C GLY A 500 11.11 -52.26 -3.61
N LEU A 501 12.05 -51.72 -4.38
CA LEU A 501 12.29 -50.28 -4.48
C LEU A 501 11.35 -49.71 -5.55
N GLU A 502 10.46 -48.81 -5.14
CA GLU A 502 9.51 -48.21 -6.07
C GLU A 502 10.07 -46.94 -6.69
N PHE A 503 9.88 -46.76 -7.99
CA PHE A 503 10.35 -45.59 -8.72
C PHE A 503 9.19 -44.80 -9.30
N ASN A 504 9.15 -43.50 -9.02
CA ASN A 504 8.16 -42.59 -9.57
C ASN A 504 8.82 -41.59 -10.53
N ILE A 505 8.21 -41.40 -11.69
CA ILE A 505 8.62 -40.43 -12.71
C ILE A 505 7.45 -39.48 -12.96
N ASN A 506 7.69 -38.18 -12.77
CA ASN A 506 6.67 -37.14 -12.86
C ASN A 506 7.13 -35.91 -13.66
N PRO A 507 7.12 -35.93 -15.00
CA PRO A 507 7.29 -34.73 -15.81
C PRO A 507 5.98 -33.93 -15.84
N TYR A 508 6.11 -32.61 -15.79
CA TYR A 508 4.96 -31.71 -15.80
C TYR A 508 5.28 -30.35 -16.44
N PHE A 509 4.22 -29.66 -16.84
CA PHE A 509 4.30 -28.26 -17.17
C PHE A 509 3.05 -27.50 -16.71
N SER A 510 3.20 -26.20 -16.53
CA SER A 510 2.08 -25.30 -16.29
C SER A 510 2.28 -23.98 -16.99
N ILE A 511 1.19 -23.37 -17.46
CA ILE A 511 1.17 -22.03 -18.04
C ILE A 511 0.19 -21.17 -17.24
N SER A 512 0.65 -19.99 -16.82
CA SER A 512 -0.09 -19.10 -15.94
C SER A 512 -0.18 -17.69 -16.54
N HIS A 513 -1.33 -17.05 -16.36
CA HIS A 513 -1.59 -15.69 -16.79
C HIS A 513 -2.40 -14.91 -15.75
N THR A 514 -2.05 -13.65 -15.53
CA THR A 514 -2.80 -12.73 -14.68
C THR A 514 -3.91 -12.06 -15.50
N ILE A 515 -5.14 -12.57 -15.38
CA ILE A 515 -6.32 -12.09 -16.12
C ILE A 515 -6.69 -10.67 -15.68
N TRP A 516 -6.67 -10.42 -14.37
CA TRP A 516 -6.88 -9.10 -13.76
C TRP A 516 -5.87 -8.89 -12.63
N LYS A 517 -5.65 -7.64 -12.18
CA LYS A 517 -4.59 -7.29 -11.20
C LYS A 517 -4.45 -8.23 -10.00
N LYS A 518 -5.55 -8.87 -9.56
CA LYS A 518 -5.60 -9.80 -8.42
C LYS A 518 -6.00 -11.23 -8.78
N ILE A 519 -6.32 -11.54 -10.04
CA ILE A 519 -6.84 -12.85 -10.45
C ILE A 519 -5.90 -13.46 -11.48
N SER A 520 -5.47 -14.68 -11.21
CA SER A 520 -4.63 -15.48 -12.10
C SER A 520 -5.33 -16.78 -12.49
N ALA A 521 -5.04 -17.25 -13.71
CA ALA A 521 -5.41 -18.56 -14.18
C ALA A 521 -4.17 -19.38 -14.53
N THR A 522 -4.18 -20.65 -14.16
CA THR A 522 -3.10 -21.60 -14.45
C THR A 522 -3.67 -22.85 -15.08
N LEU A 523 -3.19 -23.21 -16.26
CA LEU A 523 -3.40 -24.52 -16.87
C LEU A 523 -2.17 -25.39 -16.58
N SER A 524 -2.40 -26.62 -16.15
CA SER A 524 -1.35 -27.56 -15.73
C SER A 524 -1.57 -28.95 -16.33
N TYR A 525 -0.48 -29.64 -16.58
CA TYR A 525 -0.46 -31.04 -16.99
C TYR A 525 0.67 -31.78 -16.27
N ASP A 526 0.32 -32.92 -15.69
CA ASP A 526 1.24 -33.82 -15.00
C ASP A 526 1.07 -35.22 -15.58
N TYR A 527 2.18 -35.87 -15.90
CA TYR A 527 2.24 -37.32 -16.07
C TYR A 527 2.88 -37.91 -14.82
N ILE A 528 2.34 -38.99 -14.28
CA ILE A 528 2.89 -39.70 -13.14
C ILE A 528 2.96 -41.18 -13.51
N SER A 529 4.12 -41.80 -13.33
CA SER A 529 4.30 -43.24 -13.47
C SER A 529 5.02 -43.78 -12.26
N ASN A 530 4.40 -44.74 -11.57
CA ASN A 530 4.99 -45.49 -10.47
C ASN A 530 5.31 -46.90 -10.95
N ILE A 531 6.52 -47.37 -10.64
CA ILE A 531 7.02 -48.71 -10.96
C ILE A 531 7.33 -49.39 -9.63
N SER A 532 6.73 -50.56 -9.40
CA SER A 532 6.91 -51.37 -8.20
C SER A 532 7.15 -52.83 -8.60
N LYS A 533 7.76 -53.62 -7.71
CA LYS A 533 7.87 -55.07 -7.90
C LYS A 533 6.51 -55.76 -7.82
N ASP A 534 5.58 -55.20 -7.06
CA ASP A 534 4.17 -55.59 -7.07
C ASP A 534 3.46 -54.80 -8.18
N GLU A 535 3.41 -55.41 -9.36
CA GLU A 535 2.84 -54.82 -10.57
C GLU A 535 1.31 -54.64 -10.49
N GLU A 536 0.60 -55.48 -9.71
CA GLU A 536 -0.85 -55.46 -9.69
C GLU A 536 -1.41 -54.35 -8.79
N SER A 537 -0.74 -54.08 -7.66
CA SER A 537 -1.23 -53.16 -6.63
C SER A 537 -0.63 -51.75 -6.74
N TYR A 538 0.67 -51.64 -7.03
CA TYR A 538 1.44 -50.38 -6.89
C TYR A 538 2.02 -49.84 -8.19
N THR A 539 2.07 -50.63 -9.27
CA THR A 539 2.47 -50.12 -10.59
C THR A 539 1.29 -49.45 -11.28
N TYR A 540 1.45 -48.18 -11.65
CA TYR A 540 0.44 -47.43 -12.37
C TYR A 540 1.02 -46.26 -13.16
N SER A 541 0.24 -45.77 -14.12
CA SER A 541 0.49 -44.48 -14.73
C SER A 541 -0.80 -43.67 -14.79
N LYS A 542 -0.67 -42.35 -14.71
CA LYS A 542 -1.78 -41.43 -14.80
C LYS A 542 -1.39 -40.10 -15.42
N HIS A 543 -2.37 -39.50 -16.08
CA HIS A 543 -2.37 -38.14 -16.58
C HIS A 543 -3.31 -37.31 -15.72
N VAL A 544 -2.86 -36.11 -15.35
CA VAL A 544 -3.66 -35.12 -14.63
C VAL A 544 -3.62 -33.82 -15.41
N VAL A 545 -4.79 -33.27 -15.71
CA VAL A 545 -4.93 -31.94 -16.32
C VAL A 545 -5.68 -31.04 -15.35
N GLY A 546 -5.11 -29.89 -14.99
CA GLY A 546 -5.69 -28.98 -14.01
C GLY A 546 -5.87 -27.57 -14.52
N LEU A 547 -7.01 -26.95 -14.23
CA LEU A 547 -7.27 -25.52 -14.39
C LEU A 547 -7.49 -24.88 -13.02
N GLN A 548 -6.61 -23.95 -12.64
CA GLN A 548 -6.71 -23.20 -11.39
C GLN A 548 -7.08 -21.74 -11.67
N LEU A 549 -8.05 -21.23 -10.91
CA LEU A 549 -8.30 -19.80 -10.77
C LEU A 549 -7.91 -19.38 -9.35
N GLN A 550 -7.08 -18.35 -9.22
CA GLN A 550 -6.63 -17.84 -7.92
C GLN A 550 -6.77 -16.33 -7.83
N ALA A 551 -7.53 -15.87 -6.83
CA ALA A 551 -7.64 -14.47 -6.44
C ALA A 551 -6.71 -14.19 -5.24
N SER A 552 -5.83 -13.19 -5.33
CA SER A 552 -4.87 -12.79 -4.29
C SER A 552 -5.08 -11.33 -3.89
N PHE A 553 -5.19 -11.04 -2.59
CA PHE A 553 -5.61 -9.72 -2.08
C PHE A 553 -4.55 -8.98 -1.27
#